data_AF-A0AAX1L8Y8-F1
#
_entry.id   AF-A0AAX1L8Y8-F1
#
_cell.length_a   1.000
_cell.length_b   1.000
_cell.length_c   1.000
_cell.angle_alpha   90.00
_cell.angle_beta   90.00
_cell.angle_gamma   90.00
#
_symmetry.space_group_name_H-M   'P 1'
#
loop_
_entity.id
_entity.type
_entity.pdbx_description
1 polymer ?
#
loop_
_entity_poly.entity_id
_entity_poly.type
_entity_poly.pdbx_seq_one_letter_code
_entity_poly.pdbx_strand_id
1 'polypeptide(L)'
;MATPSLARLTTELAIQRSHTKNRDSLLIFLSVLAFAIVSSIATITASGTYMFYQRYHHPYGNLADALELDPSFAIIPQTYLSLAFFACILIVIPACNLASQAALVTAQSQHYRLAVLRLIGLNRRQVNVMGACEVLVQAVTGIVLGQVLALLCAPLFTGLSFQSMPVSIDEVYMSWYFYPLIDAILVAFTLVATFVGLIQVSISPLGVVRRSAAKRLRAWRLLVLIAVLAVTYLLPRFTDEKSTLNQLFFSCAVVALLMLTNDIAGPFILQLLARPLVRIPSVTVSWAFRNVLHNPRTVWRRISGISFLIFLAAFVGFMRFAPGDDLSQAAQSVTEALKPDLNLGLLLVIVITCIINSVSVMISQIAAEFSREQNIRALHRMGVSPQPIISVNWIENIVPFVLATLSAWALGTVAGSAFSAGTDYVIEDPESVGGPLVVLGAIAIGTILLFLAQLLSLPTFKKIYNSSPQVRTR
;
A
#
# COMPACT_ATOMS: atom_id res chain seq x y z
N MET A 1 -35.50 13.16 15.16
CA MET A 1 -35.58 12.25 16.34
C MET A 1 -35.74 10.76 15.96
N ALA A 2 -35.19 10.29 14.82
CA ALA A 2 -35.31 8.88 14.38
C ALA A 2 -33.99 8.05 14.51
N THR A 3 -32.99 8.58 15.21
CA THR A 3 -31.63 8.01 15.28
C THR A 3 -31.47 6.79 16.21
N PRO A 4 -32.12 6.68 17.39
CA PRO A 4 -31.85 5.56 18.29
C PRO A 4 -32.50 4.24 17.83
N SER A 5 -33.63 4.30 17.11
CA SER A 5 -34.29 3.10 16.56
C SER A 5 -33.50 2.50 15.40
N LEU A 6 -32.89 3.34 14.55
CA LEU A 6 -32.01 2.89 13.46
C LEU A 6 -30.74 2.22 13.99
N ALA A 7 -30.11 2.77 15.03
CA ALA A 7 -28.92 2.18 15.64
C ALA A 7 -29.20 0.80 16.29
N ARG A 8 -30.37 0.64 16.93
CA ARG A 8 -30.82 -0.66 17.47
C ARG A 8 -31.12 -1.68 16.37
N LEU A 9 -31.81 -1.27 15.31
CA LEU A 9 -32.06 -2.14 14.15
C LEU A 9 -30.77 -2.56 13.44
N THR A 10 -29.76 -1.68 13.34
CA THR A 10 -28.47 -2.04 12.76
C THR A 10 -27.70 -3.04 13.62
N THR A 11 -27.77 -2.90 14.95
CA THR A 11 -27.06 -3.79 15.87
C THR A 11 -27.73 -5.17 15.95
N GLU A 12 -29.05 -5.25 16.04
CA GLU A 12 -29.77 -6.53 16.00
C GLU A 12 -29.57 -7.28 14.68
N LEU A 13 -29.56 -6.55 13.55
CA LEU A 13 -29.31 -7.17 12.24
C LEU A 13 -27.84 -7.56 12.06
N ALA A 14 -26.89 -6.87 12.69
CA ALA A 14 -25.48 -7.28 12.72
C ALA A 14 -25.29 -8.56 13.55
N ILE A 15 -26.03 -8.71 14.66
CA ILE A 15 -26.02 -9.91 15.50
C ILE A 15 -26.66 -11.10 14.78
N GLN A 16 -27.83 -10.93 14.13
CA GLN A 16 -28.44 -12.03 13.36
C GLN A 16 -27.61 -12.45 12.14
N ARG A 17 -26.77 -11.55 11.60
CA ARG A 17 -25.88 -11.80 10.45
C ARG A 17 -24.74 -12.76 10.78
N SER A 18 -24.26 -12.82 12.02
CA SER A 18 -23.25 -13.82 12.43
C SER A 18 -23.78 -15.25 12.34
N HIS A 19 -25.11 -15.42 12.40
CA HIS A 19 -25.79 -16.71 12.33
C HIS A 19 -26.14 -17.16 10.89
N THR A 20 -26.10 -16.29 9.88
CA THR A 20 -26.45 -16.64 8.48
C THR A 20 -25.24 -17.01 7.61
N LYS A 21 -25.09 -18.32 7.39
CA LYS A 21 -24.40 -19.08 6.32
C LYS A 21 -23.22 -18.37 5.57
N ASN A 22 -22.05 -18.42 6.20
CA ASN A 22 -20.67 -18.48 5.65
C ASN A 22 -20.12 -17.35 4.75
N ARG A 23 -20.87 -16.77 3.81
CA ARG A 23 -20.32 -15.73 2.89
C ARG A 23 -20.15 -14.40 3.59
N ASP A 24 -21.21 -13.94 4.23
CA ASP A 24 -21.26 -12.60 4.80
C ASP A 24 -20.34 -12.49 6.03
N SER A 25 -20.21 -13.57 6.80
CA SER A 25 -19.26 -13.66 7.92
C SER A 25 -17.80 -13.56 7.47
N LEU A 26 -17.43 -14.16 6.33
CA LEU A 26 -16.06 -14.09 5.82
C LEU A 26 -15.74 -12.66 5.37
N LEU A 27 -16.66 -11.99 4.66
CA LEU A 27 -16.47 -10.60 4.23
C LEU A 27 -16.37 -9.63 5.41
N ILE A 28 -17.14 -9.85 6.49
CA ILE A 28 -17.00 -9.08 7.73
C ILE A 28 -15.62 -9.31 8.35
N PHE A 29 -15.23 -10.57 8.54
CA PHE A 29 -13.93 -10.92 9.12
C PHE A 29 -12.78 -10.28 8.35
N LEU A 30 -12.84 -10.37 7.02
CA LEU A 30 -11.85 -9.83 6.11
C LEU A 30 -11.75 -8.30 6.17
N SER A 31 -12.89 -7.61 6.32
CA SER A 31 -12.95 -6.16 6.53
C SER A 31 -12.34 -5.76 7.88
N VAL A 32 -12.74 -6.44 8.96
CA VAL A 32 -12.20 -6.21 10.31
C VAL A 32 -10.69 -6.45 10.35
N LEU A 33 -10.21 -7.54 9.74
CA LEU A 33 -8.79 -7.86 9.62
C LEU A 33 -8.04 -6.75 8.87
N ALA A 34 -8.60 -6.24 7.78
CA ALA A 34 -7.98 -5.16 7.00
C ALA A 34 -7.81 -3.89 7.84
N PHE A 35 -8.86 -3.47 8.56
CA PHE A 35 -8.80 -2.31 9.45
C PHE A 35 -7.84 -2.52 10.62
N ALA A 36 -7.76 -3.74 11.17
CA ALA A 36 -6.79 -4.09 12.21
C ALA A 36 -5.35 -3.97 11.72
N ILE A 37 -5.06 -4.46 10.52
CA ILE A 37 -3.72 -4.36 9.93
C ILE A 37 -3.36 -2.90 9.63
N VAL A 38 -4.30 -2.11 9.08
CA VAL A 38 -4.09 -0.68 8.83
C VAL A 38 -3.81 0.08 10.13
N SER A 39 -4.61 -0.11 11.17
CA SER A 39 -4.42 0.54 12.47
C SER A 39 -3.12 0.12 13.14
N SER A 40 -2.80 -1.18 13.10
CA SER A 40 -1.56 -1.70 13.70
C SER A 40 -0.33 -1.07 13.05
N ILE A 41 -0.29 -1.03 11.72
CA ILE A 41 0.84 -0.46 10.98
C ILE A 41 0.92 1.05 11.14
N ALA A 42 -0.21 1.76 11.11
CA ALA A 42 -0.24 3.20 11.35
C ALA A 42 0.33 3.54 12.74
N THR A 43 -0.03 2.76 13.76
CA THR A 43 0.47 2.91 15.12
C THR A 43 1.96 2.62 15.23
N ILE A 44 2.43 1.49 14.68
CA ILE A 44 3.86 1.11 14.69
C ILE A 44 4.70 2.17 13.99
N THR A 45 4.23 2.66 12.84
CA THR A 45 4.94 3.68 12.07
C THR A 45 4.98 5.01 12.83
N ALA A 46 3.87 5.43 13.42
CA ALA A 46 3.81 6.64 14.24
C ALA A 46 4.69 6.53 15.51
N SER A 47 4.72 5.37 16.17
CA SER A 47 5.67 5.05 17.25
C SER A 47 7.11 5.21 16.79
N GLY A 48 7.47 4.63 15.64
CA GLY A 48 8.82 4.76 15.09
C GLY A 48 9.20 6.23 14.82
N THR A 49 8.29 7.02 14.25
CA THR A 49 8.51 8.46 14.07
C THR A 49 8.65 9.19 15.41
N TYR A 50 7.84 8.82 16.41
CA TYR A 50 7.90 9.40 17.75
C TYR A 50 9.20 9.06 18.49
N MET A 51 9.75 7.86 18.32
CA MET A 51 11.07 7.48 18.82
C MET A 51 12.16 8.42 18.28
N PHE A 52 12.20 8.65 16.96
CA PHE A 52 13.18 9.58 16.37
C PHE A 52 12.93 11.03 16.79
N TYR A 53 11.67 11.42 17.02
CA TYR A 53 11.32 12.73 17.57
C TYR A 53 11.84 12.91 19.00
N GLN A 54 11.73 11.88 19.85
CA GLN A 54 12.30 11.90 21.19
C GLN A 54 13.83 12.00 21.16
N ARG A 55 14.50 11.20 20.32
CA ARG A 55 15.97 11.23 20.16
C ARG A 55 16.49 12.56 19.62
N TYR A 56 15.68 13.28 18.83
CA TYR A 56 16.03 14.61 18.35
C TYR A 56 15.98 15.67 19.47
N HIS A 57 14.98 15.63 20.35
CA HIS A 57 14.82 16.60 21.44
C HIS A 57 15.62 16.26 22.70
N HIS A 58 15.82 14.97 22.98
CA HIS A 58 16.53 14.46 24.14
C HIS A 58 17.59 13.44 23.67
N PRO A 59 18.70 13.90 23.09
CA PRO A 59 19.79 13.01 22.68
C PRO A 59 20.40 12.35 23.92
N TYR A 60 20.72 11.06 23.83
CA TYR A 60 21.35 10.29 24.89
C TYR A 60 22.39 9.31 24.32
N GLY A 61 23.30 8.83 25.17
CA GLY A 61 24.36 7.88 24.78
C GLY A 61 25.33 8.46 23.76
N ASN A 62 25.77 7.62 22.82
CA ASN A 62 26.78 7.96 21.79
C ASN A 62 26.44 9.23 21.00
N LEU A 63 25.16 9.56 20.85
CA LEU A 63 24.71 10.73 20.11
C LEU A 63 24.83 12.02 20.94
N ALA A 64 24.64 11.94 22.27
CA ALA A 64 24.91 13.05 23.19
C ALA A 64 26.41 13.32 23.30
N ASP A 65 27.21 12.27 23.44
CA ASP A 65 28.68 12.38 23.49
C ASP A 65 29.25 13.03 22.21
N ALA A 66 28.68 12.70 21.05
CA ALA A 66 29.05 13.32 19.77
C ALA A 66 28.66 14.80 19.70
N LEU A 67 27.48 15.18 20.20
CA LEU A 67 27.00 16.57 20.22
C LEU A 67 27.81 17.45 21.18
N GLU A 68 28.32 16.89 22.27
CA GLU A 68 29.20 17.59 23.21
C GLU A 68 30.59 17.87 22.60
N LEU A 69 31.07 16.97 21.73
CA LEU A 69 32.35 17.13 21.03
C LEU A 69 32.28 18.19 19.91
N ASP A 70 31.20 18.19 19.12
CA ASP A 70 30.98 19.21 18.09
C ASP A 70 29.48 19.44 17.84
N PRO A 71 28.97 20.68 18.01
CA PRO A 71 27.59 21.03 17.71
C PRO A 71 27.16 20.77 16.26
N SER A 72 28.11 20.68 15.32
CA SER A 72 27.83 20.39 13.91
C SER A 72 27.17 19.02 13.69
N PHE A 73 27.33 18.07 14.62
CA PHE A 73 26.71 16.74 14.57
C PHE A 73 25.18 16.74 14.79
N ALA A 74 24.56 17.89 15.11
CA ALA A 74 23.10 18.03 15.18
C ALA A 74 22.38 17.69 13.86
N ILE A 75 23.10 17.69 12.73
CA ILE A 75 22.60 17.28 11.42
C ILE A 75 22.17 15.81 11.42
N ILE A 76 22.82 14.95 12.21
CA ILE A 76 22.53 13.51 12.28
C ILE A 76 21.09 13.24 12.75
N PRO A 77 20.68 13.58 14.00
CA PRO A 77 19.34 13.28 14.48
C PRO A 77 18.26 13.99 13.66
N GLN A 78 18.54 15.18 13.11
CA GLN A 78 17.64 15.87 12.19
C GLN A 78 17.39 15.07 10.91
N THR A 79 18.44 14.50 10.33
CA THR A 79 18.34 13.65 9.13
C THR A 79 17.50 12.41 9.41
N TYR A 80 17.74 11.71 10.53
CA TYR A 80 16.90 10.57 10.93
C TYR A 80 15.43 10.94 11.11
N LEU A 81 15.13 12.06 11.78
CA LEU A 81 13.75 12.53 11.97
C LEU A 81 13.08 12.82 10.61
N SER A 82 13.81 13.45 9.69
CA SER A 82 13.32 13.73 8.34
C SER A 82 12.97 12.45 7.57
N LEU A 83 13.84 11.44 7.63
CA LEU A 83 13.63 10.13 7.01
C LEU A 83 12.45 9.38 7.66
N ALA A 84 12.27 9.53 8.98
CA ALA A 84 11.17 8.91 9.70
C ALA A 84 9.81 9.50 9.31
N PHE A 85 9.70 10.82 9.21
CA PHE A 85 8.49 11.47 8.68
C PHE A 85 8.20 11.06 7.23
N PHE A 86 9.26 10.99 6.44
CA PHE A 86 9.17 10.56 5.05
C PHE A 86 8.66 9.12 4.90
N ALA A 87 9.21 8.18 5.69
CA ALA A 87 8.74 6.81 5.76
C ALA A 87 7.26 6.73 6.21
N CYS A 88 6.87 7.57 7.18
CA CYS A 88 5.49 7.65 7.65
C CYS A 88 4.54 8.07 6.52
N ILE A 89 4.82 9.16 5.81
CA ILE A 89 4.01 9.65 4.68
C ILE A 89 3.87 8.57 3.60
N LEU A 90 4.95 7.84 3.36
CA LEU A 90 4.99 6.84 2.30
C LEU A 90 4.07 5.63 2.60
N ILE A 91 3.96 5.22 3.86
CA ILE A 91 3.08 4.12 4.29
C ILE A 91 1.60 4.53 4.31
N VAL A 92 1.28 5.82 4.45
CA VAL A 92 -0.11 6.31 4.51
C VAL A 92 -0.90 5.94 3.25
N ILE A 93 -0.31 6.03 2.06
CA ILE A 93 -1.02 5.79 0.79
C ILE A 93 -1.46 4.31 0.63
N PRO A 94 -0.59 3.30 0.76
CA PRO A 94 -1.02 1.90 0.71
C PRO A 94 -1.98 1.55 1.85
N ALA A 95 -1.82 2.13 3.04
CA ALA A 95 -2.76 1.96 4.15
C ALA A 95 -4.17 2.51 3.81
N CYS A 96 -4.24 3.73 3.27
CA CYS A 96 -5.47 4.34 2.79
C CYS A 96 -6.16 3.52 1.69
N ASN A 97 -5.38 2.95 0.77
CA ASN A 97 -5.90 2.07 -0.28
C ASN A 97 -6.50 0.78 0.30
N LEU A 98 -5.81 0.15 1.27
CA LEU A 98 -6.31 -1.04 1.96
C LEU A 98 -7.60 -0.74 2.72
N ALA A 99 -7.65 0.34 3.50
CA ALA A 99 -8.85 0.78 4.21
C ALA A 99 -10.02 1.08 3.25
N SER A 100 -9.74 1.73 2.12
CA SER A 100 -10.75 2.01 1.09
C SER A 100 -11.31 0.72 0.48
N GLN A 101 -10.46 -0.27 0.22
CA GLN A 101 -10.90 -1.57 -0.29
C GLN A 101 -11.76 -2.32 0.74
N ALA A 102 -11.36 -2.32 2.02
CA ALA A 102 -12.14 -2.92 3.09
C ALA A 102 -13.54 -2.29 3.21
N ALA A 103 -13.62 -0.96 3.16
CA ALA A 103 -14.88 -0.23 3.16
C ALA A 103 -15.77 -0.59 1.95
N LEU A 104 -15.18 -0.69 0.75
CA LEU A 104 -15.90 -1.06 -0.46
C LEU A 104 -16.41 -2.51 -0.44
N VAL A 105 -15.60 -3.46 0.05
CA VAL A 105 -16.01 -4.87 0.20
C VAL A 105 -17.21 -4.99 1.14
N THR A 106 -17.17 -4.23 2.24
CA THR A 106 -18.27 -4.16 3.19
C THR A 106 -19.53 -3.59 2.55
N ALA A 107 -19.42 -2.45 1.86
CA ALA A 107 -20.54 -1.83 1.15
C ALA A 107 -21.14 -2.77 0.07
N GLN A 108 -20.28 -3.51 -0.65
CA GLN A 108 -20.73 -4.46 -1.67
C GLN A 108 -21.55 -5.61 -1.09
N SER A 109 -21.15 -6.12 0.08
CA SER A 109 -21.88 -7.21 0.76
C SER A 109 -23.32 -6.82 1.14
N GLN A 110 -23.58 -5.53 1.35
CA GLN A 110 -24.87 -5.01 1.82
C GLN A 110 -25.84 -4.66 0.67
N HIS A 111 -25.40 -4.57 -0.59
CA HIS A 111 -26.18 -4.02 -1.68
C HIS A 111 -27.56 -4.68 -1.89
N TYR A 112 -27.63 -6.01 -1.81
CA TYR A 112 -28.90 -6.72 -2.01
C TYR A 112 -29.93 -6.33 -0.94
N ARG A 113 -29.52 -6.31 0.34
CA ARG A 113 -30.39 -5.97 1.46
C ARG A 113 -30.80 -4.50 1.44
N LEU A 114 -29.87 -3.60 1.14
CA LEU A 114 -30.17 -2.17 1.00
C LEU A 114 -31.10 -1.90 -0.19
N ALA A 115 -30.99 -2.66 -1.29
CA ALA A 115 -31.91 -2.57 -2.42
C ALA A 115 -33.33 -3.03 -2.05
N VAL A 116 -33.47 -4.12 -1.30
CA VAL A 116 -34.76 -4.59 -0.78
C VAL A 116 -35.39 -3.55 0.16
N LEU A 117 -34.61 -2.95 1.07
CA LEU A 117 -35.09 -1.88 1.94
C LEU A 117 -35.56 -0.64 1.16
N ARG A 118 -34.87 -0.28 0.06
CA ARG A 118 -35.34 0.78 -0.84
C ARG A 118 -36.64 0.42 -1.56
N LEU A 119 -36.84 -0.85 -1.95
CA LEU A 119 -38.09 -1.33 -2.53
C LEU A 119 -39.26 -1.25 -1.53
N ILE A 120 -38.98 -1.36 -0.23
CA ILE A 120 -39.97 -1.21 0.86
C ILE A 120 -40.19 0.28 1.22
N GLY A 121 -39.53 1.21 0.53
CA GLY A 121 -39.79 2.66 0.64
C GLY A 121 -38.79 3.47 1.48
N LEU A 122 -37.67 2.88 1.94
CA LEU A 122 -36.65 3.65 2.66
C LEU A 122 -35.99 4.70 1.75
N ASN A 123 -35.79 5.90 2.31
CA ASN A 123 -35.14 7.01 1.61
C ASN A 123 -33.63 6.71 1.40
N ARG A 124 -33.05 7.20 0.30
CA ARG A 124 -31.63 7.04 -0.06
C ARG A 124 -30.68 7.50 1.06
N ARG A 125 -31.02 8.59 1.77
CA ARG A 125 -30.23 9.08 2.91
C ARG A 125 -30.20 8.06 4.06
N GLN A 126 -31.35 7.47 4.41
CA GLN A 126 -31.46 6.49 5.49
C GLN A 126 -30.64 5.23 5.17
N VAL A 127 -30.70 4.77 3.93
CA VAL A 127 -29.95 3.62 3.43
C VAL A 127 -28.44 3.87 3.44
N ASN A 128 -28.00 5.06 3.05
CA ASN A 128 -26.58 5.43 3.09
C ASN A 128 -26.05 5.53 4.52
N VAL A 129 -26.82 6.11 5.45
CA VAL A 129 -26.45 6.20 6.87
C VAL A 129 -26.37 4.79 7.47
N MET A 130 -27.32 3.92 7.16
CA MET A 130 -27.32 2.54 7.63
C MET A 130 -26.06 1.78 7.17
N GLY A 131 -25.71 1.90 5.89
CA GLY A 131 -24.48 1.29 5.36
C GLY A 131 -23.21 1.89 5.98
N ALA A 132 -23.17 3.22 6.18
CA ALA A 132 -22.04 3.88 6.83
C ALA A 132 -21.86 3.45 8.29
N CYS A 133 -22.94 3.30 9.05
CA CYS A 133 -22.88 2.77 10.42
C CYS A 133 -22.34 1.34 10.46
N GLU A 134 -22.72 0.48 9.51
CA GLU A 134 -22.25 -0.89 9.47
C GLU A 134 -20.75 -1.00 9.10
N VAL A 135 -20.25 -0.14 8.20
CA VAL A 135 -18.81 -0.02 7.93
C VAL A 135 -18.07 0.54 9.15
N LEU A 136 -18.63 1.54 9.81
CA LEU A 136 -18.06 2.13 11.03
C LEU A 136 -17.88 1.11 12.15
N VAL A 137 -18.87 0.26 12.40
CA VAL A 137 -18.77 -0.78 13.44
C VAL A 137 -17.60 -1.73 13.14
N GLN A 138 -17.44 -2.15 11.89
CA GLN A 138 -16.32 -3.01 11.50
C GLN A 138 -14.97 -2.29 11.58
N ALA A 139 -14.94 -1.01 11.19
CA ALA A 139 -13.75 -0.19 11.26
C ALA A 139 -13.29 0.05 12.70
N VAL A 140 -14.20 0.44 13.60
CA VAL A 140 -13.90 0.62 15.03
C VAL A 140 -13.45 -0.69 15.65
N THR A 141 -14.14 -1.80 15.36
CA THR A 141 -13.73 -3.13 15.85
C THR A 141 -12.33 -3.50 15.37
N GLY A 142 -12.06 -3.27 14.08
CA GLY A 142 -10.74 -3.51 13.49
C GLY A 142 -9.68 -2.61 14.10
N ILE A 143 -9.93 -1.31 14.26
CA ILE A 143 -9.00 -0.34 14.84
C ILE A 143 -8.62 -0.73 16.26
N VAL A 144 -9.59 -1.07 17.11
CA VAL A 144 -9.31 -1.53 18.49
C VAL A 144 -8.44 -2.79 18.49
N LEU A 145 -8.74 -3.76 17.62
CA LEU A 145 -7.92 -4.97 17.47
C LEU A 145 -6.51 -4.66 16.92
N GLY A 146 -6.41 -3.70 16.00
CA GLY A 146 -5.15 -3.24 15.42
C GLY A 146 -4.26 -2.55 16.43
N GLN A 147 -4.85 -1.75 17.32
CA GLN A 147 -4.16 -1.09 18.42
C GLN A 147 -3.58 -2.13 19.41
N VAL A 148 -4.37 -3.14 19.76
CA VAL A 148 -3.88 -4.27 20.57
C VAL A 148 -2.76 -5.02 19.85
N LEU A 149 -2.91 -5.27 18.54
CA LEU A 149 -1.88 -5.94 17.74
C LEU A 149 -0.58 -5.12 17.69
N ALA A 150 -0.65 -3.79 17.54
CA ALA A 150 0.52 -2.92 17.57
C ALA A 150 1.27 -2.98 18.90
N LEU A 151 0.55 -2.98 20.02
CA LEU A 151 1.14 -3.09 21.36
C LEU A 151 1.79 -4.47 21.57
N LEU A 152 1.20 -5.55 21.03
CA LEU A 152 1.79 -6.88 21.08
C LEU A 152 3.01 -7.02 20.16
N CYS A 153 3.05 -6.28 19.04
CA CYS A 153 4.18 -6.27 18.13
C CYS A 153 5.32 -5.34 18.56
N ALA A 154 5.05 -4.35 19.43
CA ALA A 154 6.05 -3.43 19.97
C ALA A 154 7.37 -4.10 20.45
N PRO A 155 7.36 -5.17 21.26
CA PRO A 155 8.59 -5.81 21.73
C PRO A 155 9.41 -6.49 20.61
N LEU A 156 8.85 -6.76 19.43
CA LEU A 156 9.64 -7.29 18.31
C LEU A 156 10.67 -6.28 17.81
N PHE A 157 10.43 -4.97 18.01
CA PHE A 157 11.29 -3.91 17.53
C PHE A 157 12.49 -3.62 18.44
N THR A 158 12.49 -4.11 19.69
CA THR A 158 13.62 -3.92 20.62
C THR A 158 14.86 -4.72 20.22
N GLY A 159 14.71 -5.71 19.33
CA GLY A 159 15.83 -6.44 18.72
C GLY A 159 16.55 -5.66 17.62
N LEU A 160 16.04 -4.49 17.23
CA LEU A 160 16.67 -3.63 16.23
C LEU A 160 17.59 -2.61 16.91
N SER A 161 18.66 -2.24 16.21
CA SER A 161 19.53 -1.14 16.62
C SER A 161 19.46 -0.03 15.57
N PHE A 162 19.39 1.20 16.05
CA PHE A 162 19.44 2.42 15.27
C PHE A 162 20.40 3.39 15.96
N GLN A 163 21.24 4.09 15.20
CA GLN A 163 22.26 5.01 15.68
C GLN A 163 23.25 4.32 16.61
N SER A 164 23.62 3.07 16.30
CA SER A 164 24.45 2.19 17.16
C SER A 164 23.87 1.92 18.55
N MET A 165 22.60 2.26 18.79
CA MET A 165 21.91 2.05 20.06
C MET A 165 20.72 1.10 19.89
N PRO A 166 20.52 0.13 20.81
CA PRO A 166 19.33 -0.71 20.78
C PRO A 166 18.07 0.12 21.00
N VAL A 167 16.97 -0.27 20.36
CA VAL A 167 15.67 0.37 20.58
C VAL A 167 15.15 -0.01 21.97
N SER A 168 14.99 0.99 22.85
CA SER A 168 14.51 0.77 24.22
C SER A 168 12.99 0.63 24.25
N ILE A 169 12.46 -0.20 25.16
CA ILE A 169 11.02 -0.44 25.31
C ILE A 169 10.26 0.87 25.54
N ASP A 170 10.82 1.78 26.34
CA ASP A 170 10.21 3.07 26.67
C ASP A 170 10.13 4.02 25.47
N GLU A 171 10.99 3.84 24.46
CA GLU A 171 10.95 4.63 23.23
C GLU A 171 9.94 4.09 22.22
N VAL A 172 9.62 2.80 22.29
CA VAL A 172 8.65 2.16 21.39
C VAL A 172 7.23 2.58 21.77
N TYR A 173 6.95 2.74 23.07
CA TYR A 173 5.64 3.21 23.53
C TYR A 173 5.52 4.72 23.35
N MET A 174 4.47 5.14 22.65
CA MET A 174 4.18 6.54 22.42
C MET A 174 3.38 7.12 23.57
N SER A 175 3.47 8.44 23.78
CA SER A 175 2.61 9.14 24.72
C SER A 175 1.13 8.83 24.48
N TRP A 176 0.38 8.60 25.56
CA TRP A 176 -0.96 8.01 25.49
C TRP A 176 -1.95 8.78 24.61
N TYR A 177 -1.78 10.10 24.45
CA TYR A 177 -2.63 10.97 23.63
C TYR A 177 -2.57 10.68 22.13
N PHE A 178 -1.48 10.10 21.62
CA PHE A 178 -1.35 9.86 20.18
C PHE A 178 -2.15 8.64 19.69
N TYR A 179 -2.37 7.64 20.55
CA TYR A 179 -3.21 6.48 20.20
C TYR A 179 -4.65 6.88 19.82
N PRO A 180 -5.42 7.60 20.65
CA PRO A 180 -6.77 8.03 20.27
C PRO A 180 -6.77 9.03 19.11
N LEU A 181 -5.68 9.78 18.90
CA LEU A 181 -5.54 10.68 17.75
C LEU A 181 -5.47 9.89 16.43
N ILE A 182 -4.65 8.83 16.37
CA ILE A 182 -4.53 7.95 15.21
C ILE A 182 -5.86 7.26 14.94
N ASP A 183 -6.51 6.75 15.98
CA ASP A 183 -7.83 6.12 15.88
C ASP A 183 -8.87 7.09 15.31
N ALA A 184 -8.89 8.33 15.79
CA ALA A 184 -9.79 9.37 15.29
C ALA A 184 -9.55 9.69 13.81
N ILE A 185 -8.29 9.77 13.38
CA ILE A 185 -7.91 10.00 11.98
C ILE A 185 -8.37 8.84 11.10
N LEU A 186 -8.14 7.60 11.52
CA LEU A 186 -8.56 6.41 10.77
C LEU A 186 -10.08 6.28 10.67
N VAL A 187 -10.81 6.59 11.74
CA VAL A 187 -12.29 6.64 11.73
C VAL A 187 -12.78 7.73 10.78
N ALA A 188 -12.21 8.94 10.84
CA ALA A 188 -12.57 10.04 9.95
C ALA A 188 -12.29 9.69 8.48
N PHE A 189 -11.13 9.12 8.19
CA PHE A 189 -10.77 8.65 6.84
C PHE A 189 -11.76 7.60 6.34
N THR A 190 -12.11 6.63 7.18
CA THR A 190 -13.05 5.56 6.83
C THR A 190 -14.44 6.10 6.54
N LEU A 191 -14.90 7.10 7.30
CA LEU A 191 -16.16 7.79 7.03
C LEU A 191 -16.15 8.43 5.66
N VAL A 192 -15.13 9.24 5.36
CA VAL A 192 -14.98 9.90 4.06
C VAL A 192 -14.93 8.87 2.92
N ALA A 193 -14.10 7.83 3.05
CA ALA A 193 -13.98 6.76 2.07
C ALA A 193 -15.31 6.03 1.82
N THR A 194 -16.07 5.77 2.89
CA THR A 194 -17.38 5.12 2.81
C THR A 194 -18.41 6.01 2.12
N PHE A 195 -18.47 7.30 2.46
CA PHE A 195 -19.37 8.24 1.78
C PHE A 195 -19.04 8.36 0.29
N VAL A 196 -17.76 8.52 -0.07
CA VAL A 196 -17.33 8.59 -1.47
C VAL A 196 -17.68 7.29 -2.21
N GLY A 197 -17.47 6.14 -1.58
CA GLY A 197 -17.83 4.83 -2.14
C GLY A 197 -19.33 4.69 -2.40
N LEU A 198 -20.17 5.06 -1.42
CA LEU A 198 -21.63 5.02 -1.55
C LEU A 198 -22.15 5.98 -2.61
N ILE A 199 -21.56 7.18 -2.72
CA ILE A 199 -21.90 8.15 -3.77
C ILE A 199 -21.62 7.56 -5.17
N GLN A 200 -20.44 6.96 -5.38
CA GLN A 200 -20.09 6.37 -6.69
C GLN A 200 -21.04 5.25 -7.13
N VAL A 201 -21.48 4.39 -6.21
CA VAL A 201 -22.42 3.29 -6.54
C VAL A 201 -23.81 3.82 -6.87
N SER A 202 -24.23 4.89 -6.20
CA SER A 202 -25.56 5.46 -6.38
C SER A 202 -25.76 6.25 -7.69
N ILE A 203 -24.68 6.55 -8.42
CA ILE A 203 -24.70 7.34 -9.66
C ILE A 203 -24.77 6.47 -10.92
N SER A 204 -24.59 5.14 -10.86
CA SER A 204 -24.66 4.31 -12.07
C SER A 204 -25.32 2.94 -11.89
N PRO A 205 -26.66 2.88 -11.82
CA PRO A 205 -27.38 1.61 -12.05
C PRO A 205 -27.21 1.08 -13.49
N LEU A 206 -26.74 1.91 -14.44
CA LEU A 206 -26.43 1.51 -15.83
C LEU A 206 -24.97 1.10 -16.09
N GLY A 207 -24.06 1.27 -15.13
CA GLY A 207 -22.64 0.92 -15.28
C GLY A 207 -22.38 -0.59 -15.42
N VAL A 208 -23.38 -1.41 -15.09
CA VAL A 208 -23.38 -2.86 -15.31
C VAL A 208 -23.62 -3.22 -16.78
N VAL A 209 -24.38 -2.40 -17.52
CA VAL A 209 -24.78 -2.65 -18.92
C VAL A 209 -23.74 -2.11 -19.91
N ARG A 210 -23.03 -1.04 -19.56
CA ARG A 210 -21.89 -0.52 -20.33
C ARG A 210 -20.58 -0.73 -19.57
N ARG A 211 -20.09 -1.98 -19.52
CA ARG A 211 -18.65 -2.23 -19.36
C ARG A 211 -17.95 -1.85 -20.68
N SER A 212 -17.98 -0.57 -21.05
CA SER A 212 -17.19 -0.10 -22.19
C SER A 212 -15.72 -0.27 -21.84
N ALA A 213 -14.95 -0.95 -22.71
CA ALA A 213 -13.51 -1.10 -22.56
C ALA A 213 -12.86 0.24 -22.17
N ALA A 214 -12.01 0.23 -21.13
CA ALA A 214 -11.37 1.44 -20.67
C ALA A 214 -10.62 2.11 -21.84
N LYS A 215 -10.85 3.42 -22.04
CA LYS A 215 -10.24 4.21 -23.11
C LYS A 215 -8.72 4.00 -23.10
N ARG A 216 -8.14 3.64 -24.26
CA ARG A 216 -6.71 3.33 -24.43
C ARG A 216 -5.87 4.46 -23.81
N LEU A 217 -4.93 4.10 -22.93
CA LEU A 217 -4.09 5.08 -22.25
C LEU A 217 -3.19 5.73 -23.32
N ARG A 218 -3.10 7.07 -23.27
CA ARG A 218 -2.43 7.88 -24.29
C ARG A 218 -0.93 8.00 -23.99
N ALA A 219 -0.13 8.11 -25.05
CA ALA A 219 1.33 8.17 -24.98
C ALA A 219 1.90 9.44 -24.30
N TRP A 220 1.11 10.51 -24.13
CA TRP A 220 1.55 11.73 -23.41
C TRP A 220 2.02 11.45 -21.97
N ARG A 221 1.59 10.33 -21.37
CA ARG A 221 2.06 9.89 -20.05
C ARG A 221 3.56 9.56 -20.02
N LEU A 222 4.12 9.10 -21.14
CA LEU A 222 5.57 8.93 -21.28
C LEU A 222 6.29 10.28 -21.34
N LEU A 223 5.68 11.30 -21.97
CA LEU A 223 6.26 12.65 -22.00
C LEU A 223 6.34 13.24 -20.59
N VAL A 224 5.33 13.01 -19.74
CA VAL A 224 5.38 13.41 -18.32
C VAL A 224 6.52 12.70 -17.60
N LEU A 225 6.70 11.40 -17.82
CA LEU A 225 7.79 10.64 -17.21
C LEU A 225 9.16 11.17 -17.64
N ILE A 226 9.34 11.46 -18.93
CA ILE A 226 10.59 12.04 -19.46
C ILE A 226 10.82 13.43 -18.88
N ALA A 227 9.79 14.28 -18.81
CA ALA A 227 9.89 15.61 -18.24
C ALA A 227 10.31 15.56 -16.76
N VAL A 228 9.77 14.62 -16.00
CA VAL A 228 10.11 14.41 -14.59
C VAL A 228 11.56 13.94 -14.43
N LEU A 229 12.01 12.98 -15.24
CA LEU A 229 13.42 12.55 -15.22
C LEU A 229 14.36 13.71 -15.57
N ALA A 230 13.98 14.57 -16.53
CA ALA A 230 14.76 15.77 -16.88
C ALA A 230 14.79 16.78 -15.72
N VAL A 231 13.66 17.00 -15.04
CA VAL A 231 13.59 17.85 -13.84
C VAL A 231 14.48 17.27 -12.74
N THR A 232 14.44 15.97 -12.48
CA THR A 232 15.30 15.29 -11.49
C THR A 232 16.79 15.41 -11.83
N TYR A 233 17.16 15.36 -13.10
CA TYR A 233 18.55 15.55 -13.56
C TYR A 233 19.03 17.00 -13.36
N LEU A 234 18.16 17.97 -13.68
CA LEU A 234 18.48 19.40 -13.57
C LEU A 234 18.45 19.91 -12.13
N LEU A 235 17.69 19.25 -11.27
CA LEU A 235 17.39 19.70 -9.92
C LEU A 235 18.61 20.06 -9.07
N PRO A 236 19.67 19.22 -8.99
CA PRO A 236 20.84 19.50 -8.15
C PRO A 236 21.60 20.76 -8.57
N ARG A 237 21.44 21.21 -9.82
CA ARG A 237 22.17 22.36 -10.38
C ARG A 237 21.56 23.71 -10.05
N PHE A 238 20.34 23.74 -9.52
CA PHE A 238 19.59 24.98 -9.23
C PHE A 238 19.43 25.26 -7.74
N THR A 239 19.87 24.36 -6.88
CA THR A 239 19.79 24.52 -5.42
C THR A 239 21.05 25.17 -4.87
N ASP A 240 21.02 26.50 -4.72
CA ASP A 240 21.98 27.23 -3.88
C ASP A 240 21.66 26.97 -2.39
N GLU A 241 22.63 26.44 -1.65
CA GLU A 241 22.54 26.04 -0.24
C GLU A 241 22.43 27.25 0.71
N LYS A 242 21.22 27.72 1.04
CA LYS A 242 21.06 28.74 2.11
C LYS A 242 19.95 28.52 3.14
N SER A 243 19.16 27.43 3.09
CA SER A 243 18.17 27.14 4.15
C SER A 243 17.75 25.65 4.23
N THR A 244 17.94 25.06 5.41
CA THR A 244 17.70 23.64 5.73
C THR A 244 16.22 23.24 5.70
N LEU A 245 15.30 24.15 6.09
CA LEU A 245 13.86 23.91 6.01
C LEU A 245 13.37 23.84 4.55
N ASN A 246 13.99 24.63 3.65
CA ASN A 246 13.68 24.55 2.23
C ASN A 246 14.15 23.24 1.62
N GLN A 247 15.29 22.69 2.06
CA GLN A 247 15.83 21.43 1.53
C GLN A 247 14.94 20.22 1.84
N LEU A 248 14.39 20.12 3.05
CA LEU A 248 13.49 19.02 3.44
C LEU A 248 12.15 19.09 2.71
N PHE A 249 11.56 20.29 2.61
CA PHE A 249 10.33 20.51 1.85
C PHE A 249 10.53 20.22 0.35
N PHE A 250 11.71 20.57 -0.16
CA PHE A 250 12.10 20.33 -1.55
C PHE A 250 12.31 18.84 -1.84
N SER A 251 13.06 18.11 -1.01
CA SER A 251 13.21 16.65 -1.16
C SER A 251 11.86 15.93 -1.07
N CYS A 252 10.98 16.35 -0.16
CA CYS A 252 9.60 15.83 -0.10
C CYS A 252 8.82 16.13 -1.39
N ALA A 253 8.94 17.33 -1.95
CA ALA A 253 8.27 17.71 -3.19
C ALA A 253 8.78 16.90 -4.40
N VAL A 254 10.08 16.63 -4.47
CA VAL A 254 10.69 15.80 -5.52
C VAL A 254 10.15 14.38 -5.46
N VAL A 255 10.13 13.78 -4.28
CA VAL A 255 9.61 12.43 -4.14
C VAL A 255 8.11 12.39 -4.41
N ALA A 256 7.34 13.37 -3.94
CA ALA A 256 5.91 13.45 -4.26
C ALA A 256 5.67 13.54 -5.78
N LEU A 257 6.51 14.32 -6.48
CA LEU A 257 6.47 14.43 -7.93
C LEU A 257 6.86 13.11 -8.63
N LEU A 258 7.87 12.40 -8.13
CA LEU A 258 8.26 11.06 -8.59
C LEU A 258 7.11 10.05 -8.37
N MET A 259 6.44 10.12 -7.21
CA MET A 259 5.31 9.26 -6.86
C MET A 259 4.12 9.49 -7.80
N LEU A 260 3.74 10.76 -8.00
CA LEU A 260 2.69 11.15 -8.95
C LEU A 260 3.02 10.67 -10.37
N THR A 261 4.28 10.78 -10.76
CA THR A 261 4.75 10.34 -12.07
C THR A 261 4.64 8.83 -12.23
N ASN A 262 5.06 8.07 -11.21
CA ASN A 262 4.91 6.61 -11.20
C ASN A 262 3.43 6.20 -11.35
N ASP A 263 2.51 6.87 -10.67
CA ASP A 263 1.07 6.59 -10.79
C ASP A 263 0.45 7.00 -12.12
N ILE A 264 0.96 8.07 -12.75
CA ILE A 264 0.50 8.51 -14.07
C ILE A 264 1.02 7.57 -15.17
N ALA A 265 2.31 7.24 -15.13
CA ALA A 265 3.00 6.45 -16.15
C ALA A 265 2.75 4.94 -16.01
N GLY A 266 2.68 4.43 -14.78
CA GLY A 266 2.58 3.02 -14.46
C GLY A 266 1.48 2.25 -15.18
N PRO A 267 0.21 2.71 -15.19
CA PRO A 267 -0.84 2.03 -15.94
C PRO A 267 -0.55 1.93 -17.45
N PHE A 268 0.16 2.92 -18.01
CA PHE A 268 0.55 2.91 -19.42
C PHE A 268 1.71 1.95 -19.67
N ILE A 269 2.72 1.93 -18.80
CA ILE A 269 3.84 0.98 -18.84
C ILE A 269 3.30 -0.45 -18.74
N LEU A 270 2.40 -0.72 -17.78
CA LEU A 270 1.74 -2.01 -17.64
C LEU A 270 0.97 -2.38 -18.91
N GLN A 271 0.25 -1.42 -19.51
CA GLN A 271 -0.45 -1.65 -20.78
C GLN A 271 0.53 -1.97 -21.92
N LEU A 272 1.70 -1.32 -21.98
CA LEU A 272 2.72 -1.56 -23.00
C LEU A 272 3.33 -2.96 -22.84
N LEU A 273 3.69 -3.34 -21.61
CA LEU A 273 4.28 -4.65 -21.29
C LEU A 273 3.27 -5.80 -21.45
N ALA A 274 1.98 -5.56 -21.20
CA ALA A 274 0.93 -6.57 -21.35
C ALA A 274 0.55 -6.86 -22.82
N ARG A 275 0.75 -5.91 -23.75
CA ARG A 275 0.40 -6.08 -25.18
C ARG A 275 1.08 -7.26 -25.88
N PRO A 276 2.42 -7.45 -25.79
CA PRO A 276 3.07 -8.59 -26.42
C PRO A 276 2.60 -9.92 -25.82
N LEU A 277 2.31 -9.94 -24.52
CA LEU A 277 1.92 -11.16 -23.80
C LEU A 277 0.54 -11.70 -24.23
N VAL A 278 -0.33 -10.88 -24.80
CA VAL A 278 -1.61 -11.34 -25.40
C VAL A 278 -1.40 -12.22 -26.63
N ARG A 279 -0.27 -12.05 -27.35
CA ARG A 279 0.04 -12.78 -28.58
C ARG A 279 0.62 -14.18 -28.33
N ILE A 280 0.94 -14.51 -27.07
CA ILE A 280 1.45 -15.83 -26.71
C ILE A 280 0.36 -16.89 -27.03
N PRO A 281 0.70 -18.01 -27.70
CA PRO A 281 -0.26 -19.01 -28.18
C PRO A 281 -0.86 -19.91 -27.09
N SER A 282 -1.06 -19.38 -25.88
CA SER A 282 -1.72 -20.06 -24.77
C SER A 282 -3.05 -19.37 -24.45
N VAL A 283 -4.14 -20.15 -24.43
CA VAL A 283 -5.50 -19.65 -24.12
C VAL A 283 -5.54 -18.98 -22.76
N THR A 284 -4.91 -19.62 -21.76
CA THR A 284 -4.83 -19.14 -20.38
C THR A 284 -4.10 -17.79 -20.30
N VAL A 285 -2.94 -17.67 -20.95
CA VAL A 285 -2.12 -16.46 -20.95
C VAL A 285 -2.84 -15.33 -21.70
N SER A 286 -3.37 -15.61 -22.90
CA SER A 286 -4.07 -14.61 -23.70
C SER A 286 -5.34 -14.11 -23.01
N TRP A 287 -6.10 -14.99 -22.35
CA TRP A 287 -7.28 -14.59 -21.58
C TRP A 287 -6.91 -13.68 -20.40
N ALA A 288 -5.90 -14.05 -19.62
CA ALA A 288 -5.43 -13.25 -18.49
C ALA A 288 -4.99 -11.84 -18.93
N PHE A 289 -4.16 -11.72 -19.97
CA PHE A 289 -3.68 -10.41 -20.42
C PHE A 289 -4.75 -9.57 -21.12
N ARG A 290 -5.75 -10.19 -21.76
CA ARG A 290 -6.93 -9.46 -22.26
C ARG A 290 -7.74 -8.85 -21.11
N ASN A 291 -7.89 -9.55 -19.98
CA ASN A 291 -8.51 -8.98 -18.77
C ASN A 291 -7.69 -7.78 -18.24
N VAL A 292 -6.37 -7.91 -18.15
CA VAL A 292 -5.49 -6.82 -17.69
C VAL A 292 -5.60 -5.59 -18.61
N LEU A 293 -5.59 -5.80 -19.94
CA LEU A 293 -5.72 -4.71 -20.92
C LEU A 293 -7.10 -4.04 -20.92
N HIS A 294 -8.14 -4.74 -20.48
CA HIS A 294 -9.48 -4.16 -20.39
C HIS A 294 -9.57 -3.06 -19.32
N ASN A 295 -8.83 -3.20 -18.20
CA ASN A 295 -8.85 -2.24 -17.09
C ASN A 295 -7.45 -2.05 -16.43
N PRO A 296 -6.45 -1.53 -17.16
CA PRO A 296 -5.07 -1.45 -16.66
C PRO A 296 -4.91 -0.51 -15.45
N ARG A 297 -5.74 0.53 -15.34
CA ARG A 297 -5.72 1.44 -14.18
C ARG A 297 -6.09 0.74 -12.89
N THR A 298 -7.10 -0.12 -12.92
CA THR A 298 -7.56 -0.86 -11.75
C THR A 298 -6.52 -1.88 -11.31
N VAL A 299 -5.87 -2.56 -12.27
CA VAL A 299 -4.77 -3.49 -12.01
C VAL A 299 -3.57 -2.74 -11.42
N TRP A 300 -3.16 -1.62 -12.03
CA TRP A 300 -2.06 -0.80 -11.52
C TRP A 300 -2.30 -0.31 -10.09
N ARG A 301 -3.49 0.22 -9.79
CA ARG A 301 -3.81 0.74 -8.45
C ARG A 301 -3.72 -0.31 -7.35
N ARG A 302 -3.81 -1.61 -7.67
CA ARG A 302 -3.60 -2.70 -6.69
C ARG A 302 -2.12 -2.90 -6.34
N ILE A 303 -1.22 -2.47 -7.21
CA ILE A 303 0.22 -2.78 -7.14
C ILE A 303 1.07 -1.50 -6.98
N SER A 304 0.49 -0.31 -7.18
CA SER A 304 1.23 0.94 -7.25
C SER A 304 2.02 1.28 -5.99
N GLY A 305 1.53 0.91 -4.80
CA GLY A 305 2.23 1.11 -3.53
C GLY A 305 3.57 0.36 -3.45
N ILE A 306 3.59 -0.94 -3.79
CA ILE A 306 4.84 -1.72 -3.84
C ILE A 306 5.74 -1.20 -4.98
N SER A 307 5.17 -0.93 -6.15
CA SER A 307 5.92 -0.43 -7.30
C SER A 307 6.67 0.86 -6.94
N PHE A 308 6.00 1.83 -6.30
CA PHE A 308 6.64 3.07 -5.87
C PHE A 308 7.76 2.84 -4.85
N LEU A 309 7.61 1.87 -3.95
CA LEU A 309 8.65 1.55 -2.98
C LEU A 309 9.89 0.94 -3.58
N ILE A 310 9.72 0.03 -4.53
CA ILE A 310 10.85 -0.54 -5.25
C ILE A 310 11.52 0.53 -6.09
N PHE A 311 10.74 1.43 -6.69
CA PHE A 311 11.27 2.60 -7.38
C PHE A 311 12.10 3.47 -6.43
N LEU A 312 11.57 3.79 -5.25
CA LEU A 312 12.25 4.61 -4.27
C LEU A 312 13.50 3.91 -3.71
N ALA A 313 13.42 2.62 -3.42
CA ALA A 313 14.55 1.82 -2.97
C ALA A 313 15.67 1.79 -4.02
N ALA A 314 15.32 1.63 -5.29
CA ALA A 314 16.26 1.72 -6.39
C ALA A 314 16.80 3.15 -6.58
N PHE A 315 15.97 4.16 -6.38
CA PHE A 315 16.38 5.56 -6.46
C PHE A 315 17.41 5.92 -5.38
N VAL A 316 17.11 5.61 -4.12
CA VAL A 316 18.00 5.82 -2.97
C VAL A 316 19.24 4.91 -3.08
N GLY A 317 19.06 3.67 -3.54
CA GLY A 317 20.14 2.73 -3.85
C GLY A 317 21.21 3.28 -4.78
N PHE A 318 20.80 4.08 -5.75
CA PHE A 318 21.70 4.67 -6.74
C PHE A 318 22.06 6.13 -6.43
N MET A 319 21.53 6.72 -5.35
CA MET A 319 22.00 8.00 -4.83
C MET A 319 23.38 7.82 -4.18
N ARG A 320 24.34 8.63 -4.61
CA ARG A 320 25.66 8.71 -3.97
C ARG A 320 25.61 9.83 -2.93
N PHE A 321 25.63 9.48 -1.65
CA PHE A 321 25.83 10.44 -0.57
C PHE A 321 27.34 10.61 -0.39
N ALA A 322 27.90 11.70 -0.90
CA ALA A 322 29.28 12.10 -0.64
C ALA A 322 29.26 13.45 0.10
N PRO A 323 29.94 13.59 1.24
CA PRO A 323 30.29 14.91 1.74
C PRO A 323 31.22 15.56 0.71
N GLY A 324 30.97 16.81 0.33
CA GLY A 324 31.91 17.55 -0.52
C GLY A 324 33.27 17.68 0.15
N ASP A 325 34.31 17.91 -0.64
CA ASP A 325 35.71 17.97 -0.20
C ASP A 325 35.96 19.03 0.91
N ASP A 326 35.00 19.94 1.16
CA ASP A 326 35.02 20.96 2.22
C ASP A 326 34.39 20.51 3.56
N LEU A 327 33.79 19.32 3.63
CA LEU A 327 33.21 18.77 4.86
C LEU A 327 34.21 17.85 5.57
N SER A 328 34.78 18.38 6.65
CA SER A 328 35.48 17.73 7.77
C SER A 328 35.38 16.19 7.82
N GLN A 329 36.47 15.50 8.20
CA GLN A 329 36.51 14.05 8.52
C GLN A 329 35.32 13.57 9.37
N ALA A 330 34.69 14.47 10.15
CA ALA A 330 33.42 14.27 10.83
C ALA A 330 32.27 13.82 9.90
N ALA A 331 32.07 14.44 8.74
CA ALA A 331 30.96 14.13 7.82
C ALA A 331 31.09 12.75 7.15
N GLN A 332 32.32 12.29 6.94
CA GLN A 332 32.60 10.94 6.43
C GLN A 332 32.24 9.88 7.48
N SER A 333 32.64 10.08 8.75
CA SER A 333 32.28 9.18 9.86
C SER A 333 30.76 9.08 10.09
N VAL A 334 30.03 10.19 9.89
CA VAL A 334 28.56 10.22 9.98
C VAL A 334 27.90 9.41 8.88
N THR A 335 28.41 9.52 7.65
CA THR A 335 27.83 8.82 6.49
C THR A 335 28.00 7.31 6.61
N GLU A 336 29.15 6.87 7.13
CA GLU A 336 29.42 5.45 7.42
C GLU A 336 28.52 4.90 8.53
N ALA A 337 28.24 5.67 9.58
CA ALA A 337 27.31 5.29 10.64
C ALA A 337 25.84 5.23 10.17
N LEU A 338 25.44 6.09 9.23
CA LEU A 338 24.07 6.19 8.72
C LEU A 338 23.67 5.02 7.80
N LYS A 339 24.64 4.51 7.04
CA LYS A 339 24.42 3.50 5.99
C LYS A 339 23.72 2.21 6.46
N PRO A 340 24.14 1.52 7.55
CA PRO A 340 23.45 0.31 8.01
C PRO A 340 22.01 0.59 8.46
N ASP A 341 21.78 1.71 9.14
CA ASP A 341 20.46 2.09 9.63
C ASP A 341 19.50 2.45 8.51
N LEU A 342 19.99 3.11 7.46
CA LEU A 342 19.18 3.46 6.29
C LEU A 342 18.75 2.20 5.55
N ASN A 343 19.64 1.21 5.42
CA ASN A 343 19.31 -0.10 4.84
C ASN A 343 18.22 -0.81 5.65
N LEU A 344 18.35 -0.82 6.97
CA LEU A 344 17.39 -1.45 7.87
C LEU A 344 16.03 -0.73 7.79
N GLY A 345 16.02 0.61 7.85
CA GLY A 345 14.82 1.42 7.72
C GLY A 345 14.11 1.20 6.38
N LEU A 346 14.86 1.20 5.27
CA LEU A 346 14.33 0.94 3.94
C LEU A 346 13.73 -0.47 3.83
N LEU A 347 14.43 -1.49 4.34
CA LEU A 347 13.94 -2.87 4.37
C LEU A 347 12.65 -2.97 5.16
N LEU A 348 12.58 -2.33 6.33
CA LEU A 348 11.40 -2.33 7.20
C LEU A 348 10.18 -1.72 6.49
N VAL A 349 10.33 -0.57 5.85
CA VAL A 349 9.25 0.08 5.10
C VAL A 349 8.77 -0.79 3.93
N ILE A 350 9.69 -1.44 3.21
CA ILE A 350 9.34 -2.33 2.11
C ILE A 350 8.59 -3.55 2.62
N VAL A 351 9.07 -4.21 3.68
CA VAL A 351 8.41 -5.39 4.27
C VAL A 351 7.01 -5.04 4.75
N ILE A 352 6.86 -3.95 5.51
CA ILE A 352 5.55 -3.48 5.98
C ILE A 352 4.59 -3.24 4.80
N THR A 353 5.06 -2.58 3.74
CA THR A 353 4.18 -2.26 2.61
C THR A 353 3.89 -3.48 1.74
N CYS A 354 4.80 -4.44 1.65
CA CYS A 354 4.54 -5.74 1.05
C CYS A 354 3.46 -6.49 1.81
N ILE A 355 3.43 -6.42 3.15
CA ILE A 355 2.37 -6.99 3.98
C ILE A 355 1.03 -6.30 3.67
N ILE A 356 0.97 -4.95 3.71
CA ILE A 356 -0.25 -4.18 3.39
C ILE A 356 -0.81 -4.57 2.03
N ASN A 357 0.03 -4.56 1.01
CA ASN A 357 -0.40 -4.80 -0.36
C ASN A 357 -0.78 -6.26 -0.59
N SER A 358 -0.09 -7.22 0.04
CA SER A 358 -0.48 -8.64 -0.02
C SER A 358 -1.86 -8.87 0.58
N VAL A 359 -2.14 -8.25 1.73
CA VAL A 359 -3.45 -8.29 2.38
C VAL A 359 -4.51 -7.62 1.51
N SER A 360 -4.21 -6.44 0.95
CA SER A 360 -5.05 -5.70 0.00
C SER A 360 -5.43 -6.55 -1.22
N VAL A 361 -4.44 -7.22 -1.82
CA VAL A 361 -4.64 -8.14 -2.95
C VAL A 361 -5.50 -9.33 -2.54
N MET A 362 -5.22 -9.95 -1.39
CA MET A 362 -6.02 -11.07 -0.86
C MET A 362 -7.49 -10.67 -0.70
N ILE A 363 -7.75 -9.52 -0.06
CA ILE A 363 -9.10 -9.01 0.16
C ILE A 363 -9.82 -8.76 -1.17
N SER A 364 -9.15 -8.06 -2.08
CA SER A 364 -9.65 -7.77 -3.41
C SER A 364 -9.96 -9.04 -4.21
N GLN A 365 -9.13 -10.08 -4.10
CA GLN A 365 -9.33 -11.35 -4.80
C GLN A 365 -10.53 -12.10 -4.25
N ILE A 366 -10.62 -12.28 -2.94
CA ILE A 366 -11.74 -12.96 -2.29
C ILE A 366 -13.06 -12.25 -2.63
N ALA A 367 -13.08 -10.92 -2.54
CA ALA A 367 -14.27 -10.14 -2.91
C ALA A 367 -14.62 -10.29 -4.40
N ALA A 368 -13.63 -10.30 -5.29
CA ALA A 368 -13.83 -10.51 -6.72
C ALA A 368 -14.38 -11.91 -7.02
N GLU A 369 -13.94 -12.95 -6.32
CA GLU A 369 -14.46 -14.31 -6.46
C GLU A 369 -15.95 -14.39 -6.11
N PHE A 370 -16.36 -13.78 -4.99
CA PHE A 370 -17.78 -13.69 -4.63
C PHE A 370 -18.59 -12.89 -5.65
N SER A 371 -18.04 -11.80 -6.20
CA SER A 371 -18.72 -11.03 -7.24
C SER A 371 -18.93 -11.82 -8.55
N ARG A 372 -18.04 -12.80 -8.82
CA ARG A 372 -18.05 -13.64 -10.02
C ARG A 372 -18.74 -14.99 -9.79
N GLU A 373 -19.31 -15.23 -8.61
CA GLU A 373 -19.92 -16.50 -8.20
C GLU A 373 -20.88 -17.07 -9.26
N GLN A 374 -21.76 -16.24 -9.82
CA GLN A 374 -22.71 -16.66 -10.86
C GLN A 374 -22.01 -17.13 -12.15
N ASN A 375 -20.95 -16.43 -12.57
CA ASN A 375 -20.18 -16.78 -13.77
C ASN A 375 -19.35 -18.05 -13.56
N ILE A 376 -18.73 -18.21 -12.40
CA ILE A 376 -17.96 -19.41 -12.04
C ILE A 376 -18.88 -20.63 -12.05
N ARG A 377 -20.09 -20.51 -11.47
CA ARG A 377 -21.09 -21.57 -11.51
C ARG A 377 -21.60 -21.87 -12.91
N ALA A 378 -21.79 -20.85 -13.75
CA ALA A 378 -22.20 -21.05 -15.15
C ALA A 378 -21.12 -21.80 -15.95
N LEU A 379 -19.84 -21.44 -15.79
CA LEU A 379 -18.71 -22.14 -16.41
C LEU A 379 -18.61 -23.60 -15.94
N HIS A 380 -18.81 -23.86 -14.64
CA HIS A 380 -18.86 -25.23 -14.13
C HIS A 380 -20.01 -26.03 -14.75
N ARG A 381 -21.19 -25.43 -14.90
CA ARG A 381 -22.33 -26.07 -15.60
C ARG A 381 -22.06 -26.34 -17.08
N MET A 382 -21.18 -25.56 -17.71
CA MET A 382 -20.71 -25.78 -19.08
C MET A 382 -19.61 -26.84 -19.19
N GLY A 383 -19.20 -27.48 -18.08
CA GLY A 383 -18.17 -28.52 -18.07
C GLY A 383 -16.73 -28.00 -18.05
N VAL A 384 -16.51 -26.70 -17.77
CA VAL A 384 -15.16 -26.14 -17.69
C VAL A 384 -14.47 -26.62 -16.41
N SER A 385 -13.31 -27.26 -16.57
CA SER A 385 -12.47 -27.71 -15.45
C SER A 385 -11.98 -26.53 -14.60
N PRO A 386 -11.67 -26.73 -13.31
CA PRO A 386 -11.31 -25.62 -12.42
C PRO A 386 -9.89 -25.08 -12.69
N GLN A 387 -8.99 -25.90 -13.25
CA GLN A 387 -7.58 -25.55 -13.41
C GLN A 387 -7.36 -24.32 -14.33
N PRO A 388 -7.95 -24.21 -15.53
CA PRO A 388 -7.76 -23.02 -16.37
C PRO A 388 -8.25 -21.73 -15.73
N ILE A 389 -9.34 -21.79 -14.94
CA ILE A 389 -9.90 -20.63 -14.22
C ILE A 389 -8.92 -20.16 -13.14
N ILE A 390 -8.38 -21.11 -12.37
CA ILE A 390 -7.36 -20.84 -11.36
C ILE A 390 -6.11 -20.26 -12.05
N SER A 391 -5.57 -20.93 -13.07
CA SER A 391 -4.34 -20.49 -13.74
C SER A 391 -4.46 -19.07 -14.33
N VAL A 392 -5.62 -18.68 -14.86
CA VAL A 392 -5.85 -17.30 -15.29
C VAL A 392 -5.84 -16.31 -14.13
N ASN A 393 -6.50 -16.62 -13.02
CA ASN A 393 -6.46 -15.75 -11.84
C ASN A 393 -5.03 -15.57 -11.31
N TRP A 394 -4.22 -16.63 -11.33
CA TRP A 394 -2.82 -16.57 -10.92
C TRP A 394 -2.01 -15.64 -11.83
N ILE A 395 -2.10 -15.82 -13.16
CA ILE A 395 -1.40 -15.01 -14.15
C ILE A 395 -1.87 -13.54 -14.13
N GLU A 396 -3.18 -13.28 -13.98
CA GLU A 396 -3.78 -11.93 -13.96
C GLU A 396 -3.26 -11.07 -12.79
N ASN A 397 -2.71 -11.67 -11.75
CA ASN A 397 -2.29 -10.98 -10.53
C ASN A 397 -0.77 -11.02 -10.32
N ILE A 398 -0.11 -12.18 -10.47
CA ILE A 398 1.35 -12.28 -10.27
C ILE A 398 2.11 -11.57 -11.37
N VAL A 399 1.74 -11.77 -12.64
CA VAL A 399 2.56 -11.25 -13.74
C VAL A 399 2.53 -9.72 -13.81
N PRO A 400 1.37 -9.04 -13.70
CA PRO A 400 1.35 -7.59 -13.57
C PRO A 400 2.15 -7.08 -12.38
N PHE A 401 2.18 -7.81 -11.27
CA PHE A 401 2.98 -7.46 -10.11
C PHE A 401 4.48 -7.49 -10.41
N VAL A 402 4.97 -8.58 -11.00
CA VAL A 402 6.38 -8.72 -11.39
C VAL A 402 6.76 -7.65 -12.42
N LEU A 403 5.91 -7.40 -13.42
CA LEU A 403 6.16 -6.37 -14.43
C LEU A 403 6.22 -4.97 -13.82
N ALA A 404 5.31 -4.63 -12.90
CA ALA A 404 5.31 -3.33 -12.22
C ALA A 404 6.52 -3.14 -11.30
N THR A 405 6.96 -4.23 -10.66
CA THR A 405 8.14 -4.28 -9.78
C THR A 405 9.44 -4.09 -10.59
N LEU A 406 9.60 -4.83 -11.68
CA LEU A 406 10.78 -4.73 -12.55
C LEU A 406 10.86 -3.36 -13.25
N SER A 407 9.73 -2.84 -13.72
CA SER A 407 9.69 -1.52 -14.34
C SER A 407 9.96 -0.40 -13.34
N ALA A 408 9.44 -0.50 -12.11
CA ALA A 408 9.76 0.43 -11.03
C ALA A 408 11.24 0.41 -10.68
N TRP A 409 11.84 -0.78 -10.54
CA TRP A 409 13.27 -0.91 -10.30
C TRP A 409 14.08 -0.23 -11.41
N ALA A 410 13.82 -0.58 -12.67
CA ALA A 410 14.53 0.00 -13.81
C ALA A 410 14.35 1.53 -13.93
N LEU A 411 13.16 2.05 -13.63
CA LEU A 411 12.93 3.50 -13.62
C LEU A 411 13.64 4.18 -12.44
N GLY A 412 13.66 3.54 -11.27
CA GLY A 412 14.31 4.05 -10.08
C GLY A 412 15.81 4.10 -10.24
N THR A 413 16.43 3.08 -10.85
CA THR A 413 17.87 3.08 -11.16
C THR A 413 18.24 4.16 -12.17
N VAL A 414 17.42 4.37 -13.21
CA VAL A 414 17.62 5.45 -14.20
C VAL A 414 17.44 6.82 -13.54
N ALA A 415 16.44 6.99 -12.68
CA ALA A 415 16.21 8.25 -11.98
C ALA A 415 17.34 8.56 -10.98
N GLY A 416 17.80 7.55 -10.23
CA GLY A 416 18.88 7.69 -9.25
C GLY A 416 20.22 7.96 -9.93
N SER A 417 20.53 7.27 -11.03
CA SER A 417 21.75 7.53 -11.80
C SER A 417 21.72 8.90 -12.49
N ALA A 418 20.57 9.33 -13.03
CA ALA A 418 20.42 10.67 -13.57
C ALA A 418 20.60 11.74 -12.49
N PHE A 419 20.05 11.54 -11.29
CA PHE A 419 20.26 12.44 -10.17
C PHE A 419 21.74 12.53 -9.79
N SER A 420 22.42 11.38 -9.66
CA SER A 420 23.86 11.33 -9.33
C SER A 420 24.75 11.92 -10.43
N ALA A 421 24.39 11.78 -11.71
CA ALA A 421 25.12 12.40 -12.82
C ALA A 421 24.95 13.93 -12.89
N GLY A 422 23.94 14.47 -12.19
CA GLY A 422 23.72 15.90 -12.04
C GLY A 422 24.61 16.55 -10.97
N THR A 423 25.31 15.75 -10.16
CA THR A 423 26.19 16.17 -9.06
C THR A 423 27.65 15.85 -9.37
N ASP A 424 28.60 16.73 -9.03
CA ASP A 424 30.03 16.59 -9.34
C ASP A 424 30.78 15.54 -8.47
N TYR A 425 30.07 14.64 -7.78
CA TYR A 425 30.64 13.70 -6.83
C TYR A 425 30.97 12.34 -7.47
N VAL A 426 32.26 12.00 -7.52
CA VAL A 426 32.79 10.70 -7.98
C VAL A 426 33.49 10.01 -6.80
N ILE A 427 33.01 8.82 -6.41
CA ILE A 427 33.68 7.96 -5.41
C ILE A 427 33.88 6.57 -6.01
N GLU A 428 35.05 5.98 -5.79
CA GLU A 428 35.52 4.71 -6.37
C GLU A 428 34.89 3.44 -5.78
N ASP A 429 34.14 3.48 -4.67
CA ASP A 429 33.52 2.27 -4.09
C ASP A 429 31.97 2.28 -4.14
N PRO A 430 31.34 1.38 -4.92
CA PRO A 430 29.90 1.37 -5.19
C PRO A 430 29.11 0.52 -4.20
N GLU A 431 29.45 0.54 -2.91
CA GLU A 431 28.60 -0.10 -1.91
C GLU A 431 27.40 0.79 -1.59
N SER A 432 26.48 0.83 -2.55
CA SER A 432 25.16 1.45 -2.52
C SER A 432 24.40 1.17 -1.22
N VAL A 433 23.91 2.22 -0.60
CA VAL A 433 22.93 2.14 0.50
C VAL A 433 21.62 1.57 -0.09
N GLY A 434 21.33 0.30 0.13
CA GLY A 434 20.20 -0.39 -0.49
C GLY A 434 20.58 -1.09 -1.78
N GLY A 435 21.78 -1.69 -1.82
CA GLY A 435 22.29 -2.41 -2.97
C GLY A 435 21.35 -3.49 -3.53
N PRO A 436 21.69 -4.05 -4.71
CA PRO A 436 20.81 -4.95 -5.47
C PRO A 436 20.22 -6.09 -4.64
N LEU A 437 20.96 -6.59 -3.64
CA LEU A 437 20.51 -7.66 -2.74
C LEU A 437 19.31 -7.27 -1.87
N VAL A 438 19.26 -6.05 -1.33
CA VAL A 438 18.12 -5.59 -0.51
C VAL A 438 16.88 -5.48 -1.37
N VAL A 439 17.02 -4.96 -2.59
CA VAL A 439 15.91 -4.84 -3.54
C VAL A 439 15.46 -6.22 -4.02
N LEU A 440 16.38 -7.11 -4.40
CA LEU A 440 16.03 -8.48 -4.80
C LEU A 440 15.35 -9.25 -3.66
N GLY A 441 15.83 -9.10 -2.43
CA GLY A 441 15.20 -9.66 -1.23
C GLY A 441 13.79 -9.13 -1.02
N ALA A 442 13.59 -7.81 -1.14
CA ALA A 442 12.27 -7.19 -1.09
C ALA A 442 11.31 -7.70 -2.17
N ILE A 443 11.79 -7.86 -3.41
CA ILE A 443 11.01 -8.41 -4.53
C ILE A 443 10.65 -9.87 -4.24
N ALA A 444 11.59 -10.67 -3.73
CA ALA A 444 11.35 -12.06 -3.34
C ALA A 444 10.30 -12.15 -2.22
N ILE A 445 10.45 -11.37 -1.14
CA ILE A 445 9.48 -11.33 -0.04
C ILE A 445 8.10 -10.89 -0.54
N GLY A 446 8.03 -9.83 -1.35
CA GLY A 446 6.78 -9.32 -1.91
C GLY A 446 6.08 -10.35 -2.81
N THR A 447 6.82 -11.03 -3.68
CA THR A 447 6.28 -12.10 -4.54
C THR A 447 5.81 -13.31 -3.72
N ILE A 448 6.56 -13.72 -2.69
CA ILE A 448 6.18 -14.81 -1.78
C ILE A 448 4.89 -14.47 -1.03
N LEU A 449 4.79 -13.26 -0.47
CA LEU A 449 3.60 -12.83 0.26
C LEU A 449 2.37 -12.75 -0.65
N LEU A 450 2.53 -12.33 -1.90
CA LEU A 450 1.45 -12.36 -2.90
C LEU A 450 1.05 -13.78 -3.30
N PHE A 451 2.03 -14.67 -3.45
CA PHE A 451 1.78 -16.09 -3.70
C PHE A 451 0.97 -16.70 -2.55
N LEU A 452 1.34 -16.42 -1.31
CA LEU A 452 0.60 -16.84 -0.12
C LEU A 452 -0.81 -16.25 -0.07
N ALA A 453 -0.96 -14.96 -0.38
CA ALA A 453 -2.26 -14.30 -0.48
C ALA A 453 -3.19 -14.99 -1.51
N GLN A 454 -2.63 -15.46 -2.62
CA GLN A 454 -3.37 -16.24 -3.62
C GLN A 454 -3.70 -17.66 -3.17
N LEU A 455 -2.79 -18.33 -2.46
CA LEU A 455 -3.08 -19.64 -1.88
C LEU A 455 -4.23 -19.55 -0.88
N LEU A 456 -4.29 -18.47 -0.09
CA LEU A 456 -5.35 -18.22 0.89
C LEU A 456 -6.72 -17.95 0.26
N SER A 457 -6.79 -17.52 -1.01
CA SER A 457 -8.07 -17.33 -1.71
C SER A 457 -8.62 -18.62 -2.33
N LEU A 458 -7.76 -19.59 -2.69
CA LEU A 458 -8.16 -20.87 -3.29
C LEU A 458 -9.26 -21.66 -2.56
N PRO A 459 -9.29 -21.75 -1.21
CA PRO A 459 -10.35 -22.47 -0.50
C PRO A 459 -11.73 -21.85 -0.76
N THR A 460 -11.80 -20.53 -0.84
CA THR A 460 -13.02 -19.78 -1.14
C THR A 460 -13.49 -20.09 -2.55
N PHE A 461 -12.59 -20.03 -3.53
CA PHE A 461 -12.88 -20.44 -4.91
C PHE A 461 -13.41 -21.88 -4.99
N LYS A 462 -12.71 -22.85 -4.39
CA LYS A 462 -13.11 -24.26 -4.38
C LYS A 462 -14.50 -24.46 -3.77
N LYS A 463 -14.80 -23.75 -2.68
CA LYS A 463 -16.11 -23.79 -2.04
C LYS A 463 -17.21 -23.26 -2.95
N ILE A 464 -16.96 -22.15 -3.65
CA ILE A 464 -17.90 -21.58 -4.63
C ILE A 464 -18.12 -22.55 -5.81
N TYR A 465 -17.05 -23.10 -6.36
CA TYR A 465 -17.09 -24.05 -7.49
C TYR A 465 -17.90 -25.31 -7.13
N ASN A 466 -17.56 -25.96 -6.02
CA ASN A 466 -18.18 -27.21 -5.56
C ASN A 466 -19.62 -27.04 -5.06
N SER A 467 -20.04 -25.82 -4.71
CA SER A 467 -21.42 -25.56 -4.25
C SER A 467 -22.49 -25.65 -5.35
N SER A 468 -22.09 -25.81 -6.61
CA SER A 468 -23.04 -25.94 -7.71
C SER A 468 -23.41 -27.41 -7.95
N PRO A 469 -24.71 -27.77 -7.99
CA PRO A 469 -25.13 -29.13 -8.26
C PRO A 469 -24.60 -29.55 -9.63
N GLN A 470 -23.92 -30.70 -9.69
CA GLN A 470 -23.50 -31.29 -10.96
C GLN A 470 -24.75 -31.50 -11.82
N VAL A 471 -24.70 -31.00 -13.06
CA VAL A 471 -25.69 -31.37 -14.07
C VAL A 471 -25.47 -32.87 -14.31
N ARG A 472 -26.38 -33.71 -13.81
CA ARG A 472 -26.44 -35.13 -14.19
C ARG A 472 -26.65 -35.16 -15.69
N THR A 473 -25.59 -35.40 -16.44
CA THR A 473 -25.68 -35.81 -17.84
C THR A 473 -26.38 -37.15 -17.84
N ARG A 474 -27.64 -37.18 -18.30
CA ARG A 474 -28.36 -38.42 -18.61
C ARG A 474 -27.85 -38.99 -19.91
#